data_AF-A0A3D4B2L4-F1
#
_entry.id   AF-A0A3D4B2L4-F1
#
_cell.length_a   1.000
_cell.length_b   1.000
_cell.length_c   1.000
_cell.angle_alpha   90.00
_cell.angle_beta   90.00
_cell.angle_gamma   90.00
#
_symmetry.space_group_name_H-M   'P 1'
#
loop_
_entity.id
_entity.type
_entity.pdbx_description
1 polymer ?
#
loop_
_entity_poly.entity_id
_entity_poly.type
_entity_poly.pdbx_seq_one_letter_code
_entity_poly.pdbx_strand_id
1 'polypeptide(L)'
;MMLIDTVWLLLILLGSYLIGMRILSIGNFTWQTDLDQFLNATGIGLVMYSCIVSIFGLLGGLYPWLGYGLISLSFLIGWRWLLELKASITNLSFICPSIYSTSLIVLFLAAVLLHYFSASFPLMGGADSDDMSYQLAVPRVYTAYHHFVLMVENIRSFIPMNINMLYALGILLDGNEVPKLINFAFGLGVFALTYDLTRRHIDPRFAFLAGLLYYLNPLVAHNNTNAYIGLGMTFFFLLGFSALLKWYATGESRLLILASVFIGFNIGSQYLGLVLAMALSPLILINIKRIYKEWRASCLAVGFILLIGGSWYLKNWIVSGNPFIPLFSDWTTVQSIKEINDISKVVGVNPMTSIPTLTSFLTLPWTITMQ
;
A
#
# COMPACT_ATOMS: atom_id res chain seq x y z
N MET A 1 -19.83 17.12 5.03
CA MET A 1 -19.15 15.82 5.21
C MET A 1 -18.11 15.61 4.11
N MET A 2 -18.49 15.44 2.83
CA MET A 2 -17.56 15.25 1.70
C MET A 2 -16.39 16.26 1.66
N LEU A 3 -16.63 17.56 1.81
CA LEU A 3 -15.56 18.57 1.77
C LEU A 3 -14.52 18.38 2.89
N ILE A 4 -14.96 17.96 4.08
CA ILE A 4 -14.08 17.77 5.25
C ILE A 4 -13.18 16.55 5.01
N ASP A 5 -13.74 15.45 4.51
CA ASP A 5 -12.96 14.24 4.19
C ASP A 5 -11.93 14.51 3.10
N THR A 6 -12.27 15.33 2.11
CA THR A 6 -11.32 15.77 1.08
C THR A 6 -10.21 16.64 1.65
N VAL A 7 -10.52 17.53 2.60
CA VAL A 7 -9.48 18.31 3.31
C VAL A 7 -8.56 17.38 4.08
N TRP A 8 -9.09 16.38 4.79
CA TRP A 8 -8.27 15.40 5.49
C TRP A 8 -7.37 14.59 4.56
N LEU A 9 -7.89 14.12 3.43
CA LEU A 9 -7.10 13.45 2.41
C LEU A 9 -5.93 14.33 1.96
N LEU A 10 -6.21 15.59 1.59
CA LEU A 10 -5.18 16.53 1.14
C LEU A 10 -4.12 16.79 2.21
N LEU A 11 -4.53 16.92 3.48
CA LEU A 11 -3.60 17.08 4.60
C LEU A 11 -2.75 15.84 4.86
N ILE A 12 -3.32 14.64 4.73
CA ILE A 12 -2.57 13.37 4.83
C ILE A 12 -1.54 13.28 3.71
N LEU A 13 -1.94 13.52 2.45
CA LEU A 13 -1.05 13.43 1.29
C LEU A 13 0.04 14.51 1.29
N LEU A 14 -0.32 15.75 1.66
CA LEU A 14 0.66 16.83 1.76
C LEU A 14 1.61 16.56 2.92
N GLY A 15 1.09 16.21 4.10
CA GLY A 15 1.92 15.85 5.24
C GLY A 15 2.85 14.68 4.94
N SER A 16 2.38 13.63 4.25
CA SER A 16 3.22 12.49 3.87
C SER A 16 4.31 12.90 2.87
N TYR A 17 4.00 13.74 1.88
CA TYR A 17 5.01 14.32 1.01
C TYR A 17 6.08 15.10 1.79
N LEU A 18 5.67 15.98 2.71
CA LEU A 18 6.58 16.84 3.48
C LEU A 18 7.56 16.05 4.34
N ILE A 19 7.07 15.08 5.11
CA ILE A 19 7.92 14.24 5.94
C ILE A 19 8.74 13.26 5.11
N GLY A 20 8.18 12.78 4.00
CA GLY A 20 8.90 11.95 3.03
C GLY A 20 10.08 12.68 2.39
N MET A 21 9.89 13.93 1.99
CA MET A 21 10.96 14.81 1.49
C MET A 21 12.05 14.98 2.54
N ARG A 22 11.68 15.19 3.81
CA ARG A 22 12.65 15.24 4.91
C ARG A 22 13.47 13.95 5.00
N ILE A 23 12.81 12.79 5.01
CA ILE A 23 13.49 11.49 5.10
C ILE A 23 14.43 11.27 3.91
N LEU A 24 13.95 11.54 2.70
CA LEU A 24 14.73 11.38 1.47
C LEU A 24 15.88 12.38 1.37
N SER A 25 15.74 13.58 1.92
CA SER A 25 16.83 14.58 1.96
C SER A 25 18.04 14.09 2.76
N ILE A 26 17.84 13.22 3.76
CA ILE A 26 18.92 12.63 4.55
C ILE A 26 19.72 11.61 3.72
N GLY A 27 19.06 10.92 2.77
CA GLY A 27 19.68 9.92 1.90
C GLY A 27 20.37 10.47 0.65
N ASN A 28 20.33 11.78 0.43
CA ASN A 28 20.88 12.46 -0.75
C ASN A 28 20.44 11.84 -2.09
N PHE A 29 19.20 11.37 -2.18
CA PHE A 29 18.67 10.72 -3.39
C PHE A 29 18.63 11.70 -4.57
N THR A 30 19.01 11.21 -5.75
CA THR A 30 18.89 11.93 -7.02
C THR A 30 17.66 11.43 -7.77
N TRP A 31 16.79 12.36 -8.20
CA TRP A 31 15.53 12.05 -8.87
C TRP A 31 15.63 12.32 -10.36
N GLN A 32 14.95 11.51 -11.17
CA GLN A 32 14.97 11.68 -12.62
C GLN A 32 13.95 12.72 -13.08
N THR A 33 12.83 12.83 -12.36
CA THR A 33 11.76 13.79 -12.60
C THR A 33 11.20 14.31 -11.28
N ASP A 34 10.59 15.49 -11.28
CA ASP A 34 9.87 16.04 -10.11
C ASP A 34 8.73 15.11 -9.67
N LEU A 35 8.05 14.48 -10.63
CA LEU A 35 6.96 13.53 -10.35
C LEU A 35 7.49 12.28 -9.63
N ASP A 36 8.63 11.76 -10.08
CA ASP A 36 9.32 10.65 -9.45
C ASP A 36 9.74 11.00 -8.00
N GLN A 37 10.27 12.20 -7.76
CA GLN A 37 10.53 12.69 -6.40
C GLN A 37 9.25 12.76 -5.56
N PHE A 38 8.20 13.37 -6.09
CA PHE A 38 6.92 13.54 -5.40
C PHE A 38 6.30 12.21 -4.99
N LEU A 39 6.28 11.22 -5.89
CA LEU A 39 5.70 9.90 -5.64
C LEU A 39 6.51 9.11 -4.62
N ASN A 40 7.85 9.14 -4.69
CA ASN A 40 8.70 8.48 -3.71
C ASN A 40 8.61 9.15 -2.33
N ALA A 41 8.57 10.48 -2.26
CA ALA A 41 8.40 11.21 -1.01
C ALA A 41 7.05 10.91 -0.35
N THR A 42 5.96 11.06 -1.11
CA THR A 42 4.60 10.74 -0.63
C THR A 42 4.53 9.29 -0.16
N GLY A 43 5.09 8.35 -0.92
CA GLY A 43 5.16 6.94 -0.55
C GLY A 43 5.87 6.71 0.77
N ILE A 44 7.06 7.29 0.98
CA ILE A 44 7.83 7.12 2.22
C ILE A 44 7.09 7.72 3.42
N GLY A 45 6.45 8.89 3.26
CA GLY A 45 5.66 9.46 4.34
C GLY A 45 4.45 8.60 4.71
N LEU A 46 3.79 7.99 3.73
CA LEU A 46 2.69 7.06 3.99
C LEU A 46 3.18 5.79 4.70
N VAL A 47 4.33 5.22 4.29
CA VAL A 47 4.95 4.11 5.03
C VAL A 47 5.19 4.51 6.49
N MET A 48 5.78 5.68 6.72
CA MET A 48 6.06 6.19 8.06
C MET A 48 4.78 6.34 8.90
N TYR A 49 3.72 6.95 8.34
CA TYR A 49 2.44 7.09 9.03
C TYR A 49 1.84 5.74 9.44
N SER A 50 1.78 4.79 8.51
CA SER A 50 1.27 3.45 8.79
C SER A 50 2.10 2.74 9.88
N CYS A 51 3.43 2.82 9.82
CA CYS A 51 4.28 2.25 10.86
C CYS A 51 4.05 2.89 12.23
N ILE A 52 3.94 4.22 12.30
CA ILE A 52 3.68 4.92 13.58
C ILE A 52 2.31 4.53 14.12
N VAL A 53 1.25 4.55 13.28
CA VAL A 53 -0.09 4.11 13.68
C VAL A 53 -0.05 2.67 14.18
N SER A 54 0.68 1.77 13.52
CA SER A 54 0.84 0.38 13.96
C SER A 54 1.51 0.28 15.34
N ILE A 55 2.58 1.04 15.58
CA ILE A 55 3.29 1.07 16.86
C ILE A 55 2.37 1.60 17.97
N PHE A 56 1.65 2.69 17.73
CA PHE A 56 0.68 3.21 18.70
C PHE A 56 -0.50 2.25 18.92
N GLY A 57 -0.90 1.50 17.89
CA GLY A 57 -1.86 0.40 18.02
C GLY A 57 -1.42 -0.69 18.98
N LEU A 58 -0.14 -1.07 18.94
CA LEU A 58 0.44 -2.03 19.87
C LEU A 58 0.53 -1.47 21.30
N LEU A 59 0.80 -0.18 21.45
CA LEU A 59 0.97 0.48 22.75
C LEU A 59 -0.35 1.01 23.37
N GLY A 60 -1.46 0.91 22.65
CA GLY A 60 -2.77 1.39 23.07
C GLY A 60 -2.97 2.91 23.03
N GLY A 61 -2.39 3.55 22.02
CA GLY A 61 -2.48 5.00 21.79
C GLY A 61 -3.19 5.42 20.50
N LEU A 62 -4.10 4.62 19.95
CA LEU A 62 -4.90 4.98 18.77
C LEU A 62 -6.03 5.96 19.12
N TYR A 63 -5.65 7.20 19.41
CA TYR A 63 -6.57 8.30 19.69
C TYR A 63 -6.53 9.35 18.58
N PRO A 64 -7.56 10.21 18.44
CA PRO A 64 -7.58 11.28 17.43
C PRO A 64 -6.36 12.20 17.46
N TRP A 65 -5.80 12.46 18.65
CA TRP A 65 -4.61 13.30 18.81
C TRP A 65 -3.39 12.76 18.05
N LEU A 66 -3.30 11.43 17.84
CA LEU A 66 -2.22 10.83 17.05
C LEU A 66 -2.31 11.29 15.60
N GLY A 67 -3.51 11.30 15.01
CA GLY A 67 -3.73 11.76 13.64
C GLY A 67 -3.39 13.24 13.46
N TYR A 68 -3.92 14.10 14.33
CA TYR A 68 -3.61 15.53 14.30
C TYR A 68 -2.12 15.80 14.56
N GLY A 69 -1.50 15.06 15.48
CA GLY A 69 -0.09 15.18 15.82
C GLY A 69 0.82 14.79 14.65
N LEU A 70 0.53 13.67 13.98
CA LEU A 70 1.26 13.23 12.79
C LEU A 70 1.24 14.28 11.68
N ILE A 71 0.05 14.79 11.34
CA ILE A 71 -0.09 15.82 10.30
C ILE A 71 0.65 17.08 10.74
N SER A 72 0.39 17.59 11.95
CA SER A 72 0.99 18.84 12.43
C SER A 72 2.52 18.76 12.47
N LEU A 73 3.09 17.65 12.95
CA LEU A 73 4.54 17.45 12.99
C LEU A 73 5.15 17.37 11.58
N SER A 74 4.48 16.72 10.64
CA SER A 74 4.94 16.69 9.24
C SER A 74 5.01 18.08 8.62
N PHE A 75 4.02 18.95 8.91
CA PHE A 75 4.07 20.35 8.48
C PHE A 75 5.18 21.12 9.20
N LEU A 76 5.33 20.97 10.51
CA LEU A 76 6.39 21.64 11.27
C LEU A 76 7.80 21.27 10.80
N ILE A 77 8.03 19.99 10.50
CA ILE A 77 9.35 19.49 10.07
C ILE A 77 9.59 19.81 8.60
N GLY A 78 8.55 19.74 7.77
CA GLY A 78 8.67 19.78 6.32
C GLY A 78 8.25 21.10 5.65
N TRP A 79 7.87 22.13 6.40
CA TRP A 79 7.30 23.37 5.81
C TRP A 79 8.13 24.01 4.68
N ARG A 80 9.46 23.87 4.71
CA ARG A 80 10.37 24.42 3.68
C ARG A 80 10.09 23.84 2.28
N TRP A 81 9.70 22.57 2.20
CA TRP A 81 9.41 21.88 0.94
C TRP A 81 8.03 22.24 0.36
N LEU A 82 7.20 23.00 1.07
CA LEU A 82 5.97 23.57 0.49
C LEU A 82 6.27 24.52 -0.68
N LEU A 83 7.41 25.20 -0.64
CA LEU A 83 7.83 26.12 -1.70
C LEU A 83 8.25 25.36 -2.97
N GLU A 84 8.89 24.21 -2.81
CA GLU A 84 9.31 23.34 -3.92
C GLU A 84 8.09 22.72 -4.63
N LEU A 85 7.06 22.32 -3.86
CA LEU A 85 5.81 21.79 -4.41
C LEU A 85 5.16 22.78 -5.40
N LYS A 86 5.15 24.07 -5.07
CA LYS A 86 4.59 25.11 -5.94
C LYS A 86 5.35 25.21 -7.27
N ALA A 87 6.68 25.08 -7.24
CA ALA A 87 7.53 25.13 -8.44
C ALA A 87 7.30 23.91 -9.36
N SER A 88 7.15 22.72 -8.79
CA SER A 88 6.89 21.50 -9.56
C SER A 88 5.49 21.50 -10.19
N ILE A 89 4.47 22.03 -9.50
CA ILE A 89 3.10 22.17 -10.04
C ILE A 89 3.07 23.19 -11.19
N THR A 90 3.83 24.28 -11.13
CA THR A 90 3.86 25.27 -12.22
C THR A 90 4.52 24.75 -13.50
N ASN A 91 5.36 23.71 -13.41
CA ASN A 91 5.98 23.04 -14.56
C ASN A 91 5.15 21.86 -15.08
N LEU A 92 3.82 21.88 -14.90
CA LEU A 92 2.86 20.84 -15.31
C LEU A 92 2.69 20.70 -16.85
N SER A 93 3.72 20.93 -17.67
CA SER A 93 3.75 20.62 -19.11
C SER A 93 3.79 19.11 -19.41
N PHE A 94 3.30 18.28 -18.47
CA PHE A 94 3.39 16.82 -18.45
C PHE A 94 2.57 16.14 -19.55
N ILE A 95 1.49 16.75 -20.01
CA ILE A 95 0.67 16.17 -21.07
C ILE A 95 1.08 16.87 -22.36
N CYS A 96 1.75 16.16 -23.28
CA CYS A 96 1.97 16.65 -24.63
C CYS A 96 0.61 16.70 -25.35
N PRO A 97 -0.06 17.86 -25.44
CA PRO A 97 -1.42 17.94 -25.98
C PRO A 97 -1.42 17.71 -27.49
N SER A 98 -0.24 17.79 -28.14
CA SER A 98 -0.08 17.67 -29.59
C SER A 98 -0.31 16.25 -30.13
N ILE A 99 -0.23 15.23 -29.27
CA ILE A 99 -0.40 13.81 -29.68
C ILE A 99 -1.76 13.26 -29.22
N TYR A 100 -2.28 13.74 -28.09
CA TYR A 100 -3.53 13.26 -27.52
C TYR A 100 -4.67 14.21 -27.86
N SER A 101 -5.77 13.67 -28.37
CA SER A 101 -6.97 14.47 -28.57
C SER A 101 -7.50 14.97 -27.23
N THR A 102 -8.00 16.21 -27.19
CA THR A 102 -8.70 16.80 -26.04
C THR A 102 -9.73 15.84 -25.42
N SER A 103 -10.36 14.99 -26.24
CA SER A 103 -11.29 13.95 -25.79
C SER A 103 -10.70 12.93 -24.83
N LEU A 104 -9.44 12.52 -24.96
CA LEU A 104 -8.80 11.56 -24.04
C LEU A 104 -8.52 12.19 -22.68
N ILE A 105 -8.12 13.47 -22.66
CA ILE A 105 -7.91 14.22 -21.41
C ILE A 105 -9.26 14.43 -20.72
N VAL A 106 -10.30 14.82 -21.46
CA VAL A 106 -11.66 14.97 -20.93
C VAL A 106 -12.18 13.64 -20.38
N LEU A 107 -11.95 12.52 -21.09
CA LEU A 107 -12.34 11.19 -20.62
C LEU A 107 -11.63 10.82 -19.31
N PHE A 108 -10.33 11.08 -19.20
CA PHE A 108 -9.58 10.87 -17.96
C PHE A 108 -10.17 11.69 -16.82
N LEU A 109 -10.34 13.00 -17.02
CA LEU A 109 -10.87 13.90 -15.99
C LEU A 109 -12.30 13.51 -15.58
N ALA A 110 -13.14 13.11 -16.54
CA ALA A 110 -14.47 12.60 -16.27
C ALA A 110 -14.42 11.33 -15.41
N ALA A 111 -13.56 10.36 -15.74
CA ALA A 111 -13.36 9.16 -14.93
C ALA A 111 -12.85 9.49 -13.52
N VAL A 112 -11.88 10.41 -13.39
CA VAL A 112 -11.36 10.86 -12.08
C VAL A 112 -12.46 11.49 -11.24
N LEU A 113 -13.26 12.39 -11.83
CA LEU A 113 -14.37 13.03 -11.14
C LEU A 113 -15.44 12.01 -10.72
N LEU A 114 -15.84 11.10 -11.61
CA LEU A 114 -16.79 10.04 -11.29
C LEU A 114 -16.30 9.15 -10.14
N HIS A 115 -15.06 8.68 -10.20
CA HIS A 115 -14.47 7.86 -9.14
C HIS A 115 -14.39 8.62 -7.81
N TYR A 116 -13.99 9.89 -7.83
CA TYR A 116 -13.95 10.75 -6.64
C TYR A 116 -15.34 10.93 -6.02
N PHE A 117 -16.35 11.25 -6.84
CA PHE A 117 -17.72 11.38 -6.35
C PHE A 117 -18.20 10.08 -5.73
N SER A 118 -18.03 8.95 -6.41
CA SER A 118 -18.40 7.62 -5.88
C SER A 118 -17.64 7.24 -4.60
N ALA A 119 -16.34 7.57 -4.51
CA ALA A 119 -15.55 7.34 -3.31
C ALA A 119 -16.01 8.22 -2.13
N SER A 120 -16.60 9.38 -2.40
CA SER A 120 -17.07 10.34 -1.38
C SER A 120 -18.45 10.04 -0.78
N PHE A 121 -19.19 9.08 -1.33
CA PHE A 121 -20.47 8.65 -0.77
C PHE A 121 -20.30 7.46 0.17
N PRO A 122 -21.18 7.28 1.17
CA PRO A 122 -21.15 6.12 2.05
C PRO A 122 -21.12 4.80 1.29
N LEU A 123 -20.47 3.80 1.89
CA LEU A 123 -20.36 2.46 1.33
C LEU A 123 -21.73 1.87 0.99
N MET A 124 -21.86 1.41 -0.24
CA MET A 124 -23.03 0.68 -0.73
C MET A 124 -22.77 -0.83 -0.85
N GLY A 125 -21.60 -1.31 -0.40
CA GLY A 125 -21.21 -2.72 -0.42
C GLY A 125 -22.00 -3.57 0.57
N GLY A 126 -22.22 -4.84 0.22
CA GLY A 126 -22.81 -5.82 1.15
C GLY A 126 -21.86 -6.13 2.31
N ALA A 127 -22.38 -6.59 3.45
CA ALA A 127 -21.57 -6.87 4.64
C ALA A 127 -20.42 -7.87 4.40
N ASP A 128 -20.55 -8.74 3.40
CA ASP A 128 -19.58 -9.80 3.09
C ASP A 128 -18.40 -9.34 2.23
N SER A 129 -18.47 -8.14 1.62
CA SER A 129 -17.36 -7.64 0.81
C SER A 129 -16.10 -7.43 1.66
N ASP A 130 -14.92 -7.63 1.07
CA ASP A 130 -13.66 -7.56 1.81
C ASP A 130 -13.44 -6.18 2.46
N ASP A 131 -13.90 -5.11 1.82
CA ASP A 131 -13.79 -3.75 2.33
C ASP A 131 -14.55 -3.55 3.66
N MET A 132 -15.78 -4.07 3.75
CA MET A 132 -16.64 -4.01 4.94
C MET A 132 -16.27 -5.04 5.99
N SER A 133 -15.93 -6.27 5.58
CA SER A 133 -15.75 -7.40 6.50
C SER A 133 -14.45 -7.37 7.31
N TYR A 134 -13.36 -6.82 6.77
CA TYR A 134 -12.13 -6.67 7.54
C TYR A 134 -11.32 -5.41 7.21
N GLN A 135 -11.32 -4.94 5.96
CA GLN A 135 -10.42 -3.85 5.58
C GLN A 135 -10.73 -2.55 6.32
N LEU A 136 -12.01 -2.27 6.57
CA LEU A 136 -12.47 -1.16 7.40
C LEU A 136 -12.92 -1.59 8.79
N ALA A 137 -13.56 -2.76 8.92
CA ALA A 137 -14.04 -3.23 10.21
C ALA A 137 -12.91 -3.35 11.23
N VAL A 138 -11.76 -3.93 10.85
CA VAL A 138 -10.66 -4.14 11.79
C VAL A 138 -10.04 -2.81 12.23
N PRO A 139 -9.67 -1.88 11.32
CA PRO A 139 -9.26 -0.54 11.71
C PRO A 139 -10.26 0.20 12.59
N ARG A 140 -11.56 0.14 12.29
CA ARG A 140 -12.60 0.81 13.10
C ARG A 140 -12.63 0.30 14.53
N VAL A 141 -12.53 -1.01 14.72
CA VAL A 141 -12.46 -1.58 16.07
C VAL A 141 -11.14 -1.18 16.75
N TYR A 142 -10.00 -1.23 16.06
CA TYR A 142 -8.72 -0.81 16.66
C TYR A 142 -8.75 0.64 17.14
N THR A 143 -9.33 1.54 16.34
CA THR A 143 -9.47 2.95 16.72
C THR A 143 -10.51 3.16 17.82
N ALA A 144 -11.59 2.38 17.84
CA ALA A 144 -12.64 2.48 18.86
C ALA A 144 -12.16 2.02 20.24
N TYR A 145 -11.31 0.98 20.29
CA TYR A 145 -10.71 0.48 21.53
C TYR A 145 -9.36 1.14 21.84
N HIS A 146 -8.87 2.02 20.97
CA HIS A 146 -7.58 2.69 21.06
C HIS A 146 -6.33 1.79 21.02
N HIS A 147 -6.48 0.48 20.77
CA HIS A 147 -5.39 -0.50 20.72
C HIS A 147 -5.74 -1.66 19.78
N PHE A 148 -4.76 -2.51 19.47
CA PHE A 148 -4.99 -3.73 18.71
C PHE A 148 -5.81 -4.73 19.51
N VAL A 149 -6.99 -5.06 19.00
CA VAL A 149 -7.89 -6.07 19.58
C VAL A 149 -7.73 -7.39 18.85
N LEU A 150 -7.64 -8.49 19.60
CA LEU A 150 -7.64 -9.82 19.01
C LEU A 150 -9.07 -10.22 18.62
N MET A 151 -9.32 -10.46 17.34
CA MET A 151 -10.64 -10.83 16.82
C MET A 151 -10.62 -12.28 16.33
N VAL A 152 -10.67 -13.21 17.27
CA VAL A 152 -10.56 -14.66 16.99
C VAL A 152 -11.66 -15.15 16.03
N GLU A 153 -12.86 -14.57 16.12
CA GLU A 153 -14.01 -14.90 15.27
C GLU A 153 -13.86 -14.37 13.82
N ASN A 154 -13.06 -13.32 13.61
CA ASN A 154 -12.76 -12.79 12.29
C ASN A 154 -11.35 -13.20 11.88
N ILE A 155 -11.21 -14.37 11.25
CA ILE A 155 -9.90 -14.90 10.86
C ILE A 155 -9.17 -14.01 9.84
N ARG A 156 -9.90 -13.17 9.08
CA ARG A 156 -9.32 -12.18 8.16
C ARG A 156 -8.59 -11.04 8.92
N SER A 157 -8.85 -10.88 10.22
CA SER A 157 -8.16 -9.90 11.07
C SER A 157 -6.67 -10.19 11.30
N PHE A 158 -6.23 -11.41 10.97
CA PHE A 158 -4.83 -11.82 11.05
C PHE A 158 -4.05 -11.56 9.75
N ILE A 159 -4.71 -11.23 8.65
CA ILE A 159 -4.01 -10.86 7.42
C ILE A 159 -3.16 -9.61 7.70
N PRO A 160 -1.94 -9.48 7.14
CA PRO A 160 -1.13 -8.27 7.30
C PRO A 160 -1.90 -7.00 6.91
N MET A 161 -1.66 -5.87 7.59
CA MET A 161 -2.56 -4.70 7.59
C MET A 161 -1.87 -3.34 7.41
N ASN A 162 -0.70 -3.28 6.79
CA ASN A 162 0.04 -2.02 6.61
C ASN A 162 -0.79 -0.92 5.91
N ILE A 163 -1.48 -1.22 4.80
CA ILE A 163 -2.36 -0.21 4.16
C ILE A 163 -3.56 0.10 5.05
N ASN A 164 -4.14 -0.89 5.73
CA ASN A 164 -5.26 -0.68 6.65
C ASN A 164 -4.92 0.27 7.80
N MET A 165 -3.66 0.36 8.22
CA MET A 165 -3.25 1.35 9.23
C MET A 165 -3.27 2.79 8.69
N LEU A 166 -3.23 2.99 7.37
CA LEU A 166 -3.57 4.29 6.76
C LEU A 166 -5.06 4.56 6.79
N TYR A 167 -5.90 3.53 6.68
CA TYR A 167 -7.34 3.66 6.87
C TYR A 167 -7.68 3.98 8.33
N ALA A 168 -6.99 3.34 9.28
CA ALA A 168 -7.08 3.69 10.70
C ALA A 168 -6.73 5.17 10.93
N LEU A 169 -5.69 5.70 10.29
CA LEU A 169 -5.35 7.13 10.35
C LEU A 169 -6.52 8.02 9.87
N GLY A 170 -7.15 7.68 8.75
CA GLY A 170 -8.32 8.40 8.24
C GLY A 170 -9.49 8.37 9.23
N ILE A 171 -9.76 7.22 9.84
CA ILE A 171 -10.81 7.04 10.85
C ILE A 171 -10.53 7.85 12.12
N LEU A 172 -9.27 7.92 12.58
CA LEU A 172 -8.88 8.72 13.74
C LEU A 172 -9.15 10.22 13.58
N LEU A 173 -9.18 10.72 12.34
CA LEU A 173 -9.48 12.11 12.02
C LEU A 173 -10.99 12.40 11.90
N ASP A 174 -11.83 11.44 12.31
CA ASP A 174 -13.29 11.46 12.19
C ASP A 174 -13.77 11.50 10.72
N GLY A 175 -12.91 11.02 9.80
CA GLY A 175 -13.17 11.00 8.38
C GLY A 175 -13.81 9.69 7.94
N ASN A 176 -15.15 9.68 7.79
CA ASN A 176 -15.88 8.46 7.46
C ASN A 176 -15.51 7.87 6.10
N GLU A 177 -15.31 8.73 5.09
CA GLU A 177 -14.98 8.31 3.72
C GLU A 177 -13.48 8.48 3.39
N VAL A 178 -12.69 9.03 4.31
CA VAL A 178 -11.24 9.23 4.12
C VAL A 178 -10.51 7.94 3.72
N PRO A 179 -10.78 6.76 4.30
CA PRO A 179 -10.18 5.51 3.83
C PRO A 179 -10.38 5.23 2.33
N LYS A 180 -11.58 5.48 1.80
CA LYS A 180 -11.89 5.30 0.37
C LYS A 180 -11.16 6.34 -0.47
N LEU A 181 -11.11 7.58 0.01
CA LEU A 181 -10.36 8.65 -0.64
C LEU A 181 -8.84 8.38 -0.66
N ILE A 182 -8.29 7.75 0.37
CA ILE A 182 -6.91 7.27 0.39
C ILE A 182 -6.71 6.20 -0.70
N ASN A 183 -7.63 5.23 -0.83
CA ASN A 183 -7.54 4.22 -1.88
C ASN A 183 -7.67 4.80 -3.29
N PHE A 184 -8.59 5.75 -3.49
CA PHE A 184 -8.72 6.54 -4.71
C PHE A 184 -7.41 7.28 -5.04
N ALA A 185 -6.76 7.90 -4.05
CA ALA A 185 -5.48 8.56 -4.22
C ALA A 185 -4.37 7.57 -4.63
N PHE A 186 -4.38 6.33 -4.13
CA PHE A 186 -3.49 5.27 -4.63
C PHE A 186 -3.75 4.96 -6.10
N GLY A 187 -5.01 4.91 -6.54
CA GLY A 187 -5.34 4.74 -7.96
C GLY A 187 -4.73 5.82 -8.85
N LEU A 188 -4.82 7.09 -8.44
CA LEU A 188 -4.15 8.21 -9.11
C LEU A 188 -2.62 8.09 -9.05
N GLY A 189 -2.07 7.65 -7.91
CA GLY A 189 -0.64 7.40 -7.75
C GLY A 189 -0.12 6.31 -8.70
N VAL A 190 -0.88 5.23 -8.90
CA VAL A 190 -0.54 4.18 -9.87
C VAL A 190 -0.63 4.68 -11.31
N PHE A 191 -1.64 5.49 -11.64
CA PHE A 191 -1.70 6.18 -12.94
C PHE A 191 -0.43 7.00 -13.17
N ALA A 192 -0.03 7.81 -12.18
CA ALA A 192 1.15 8.67 -12.27
C ALA A 192 2.46 7.87 -12.38
N LEU A 193 2.61 6.77 -11.63
CA LEU A 193 3.75 5.88 -11.73
C LEU A 193 3.82 5.17 -13.08
N THR A 194 2.69 4.73 -13.61
CA THR A 194 2.61 4.08 -14.92
C THR A 194 3.02 5.06 -16.01
N TYR A 195 2.46 6.27 -15.97
CA TYR A 195 2.86 7.37 -16.85
C TYR A 195 4.37 7.63 -16.77
N ASP A 196 4.93 7.80 -15.56
CA ASP A 196 6.34 8.13 -15.37
C ASP A 196 7.28 7.00 -15.83
N LEU A 197 6.95 5.74 -15.52
CA LEU A 197 7.72 4.57 -15.95
C LEU A 197 7.69 4.41 -17.48
N THR A 198 6.51 4.51 -18.11
CA THR A 198 6.40 4.42 -19.57
C THR A 198 7.14 5.57 -20.25
N ARG A 199 7.08 6.78 -19.71
CA ARG A 199 7.81 7.94 -20.22
C ARG A 199 9.32 7.75 -20.16
N ARG A 200 9.83 7.17 -19.07
CA ARG A 200 11.28 7.01 -18.84
C ARG A 200 11.89 5.81 -19.56
N HIS A 201 11.16 4.70 -19.68
CA HIS A 201 11.72 3.41 -20.10
C HIS A 201 11.15 2.85 -21.40
N ILE A 202 10.08 3.42 -21.96
CA ILE A 202 9.44 2.92 -23.18
C ILE A 202 9.40 4.02 -24.25
N ASP A 203 8.39 4.87 -24.20
CA ASP A 203 8.21 5.98 -25.14
C ASP A 203 7.31 7.04 -24.48
N PRO A 204 7.78 8.29 -24.33
CA PRO A 204 6.99 9.41 -23.81
C PRO A 204 5.64 9.61 -24.49
N ARG A 205 5.51 9.26 -25.77
CA ARG A 205 4.29 9.43 -26.57
C ARG A 205 3.18 8.45 -26.20
N PHE A 206 3.47 7.39 -25.46
CA PHE A 206 2.46 6.43 -24.98
C PHE A 206 2.24 6.51 -23.47
N ALA A 207 2.97 7.36 -22.75
CA ALA A 207 2.91 7.46 -21.29
C ALA A 207 1.50 7.75 -20.74
N PHE A 208 0.82 8.75 -21.31
CA PHE A 208 -0.54 9.09 -20.88
C PHE A 208 -1.54 7.99 -21.24
N LEU A 209 -1.40 7.40 -22.44
CA LEU A 209 -2.28 6.32 -22.88
C LEU A 209 -2.12 5.06 -21.99
N ALA A 210 -0.90 4.70 -21.62
CA ALA A 210 -0.65 3.58 -20.71
C ALA A 210 -1.31 3.78 -19.34
N GLY A 211 -1.13 4.98 -18.76
CA GLY A 211 -1.83 5.35 -17.52
C GLY A 211 -3.35 5.34 -17.69
N LEU A 212 -3.86 5.90 -18.79
CA LEU A 212 -5.30 5.96 -19.08
C LEU A 212 -5.92 4.57 -19.20
N LEU A 213 -5.28 3.66 -19.94
CA LEU A 213 -5.75 2.28 -20.09
C LEU A 213 -5.81 1.54 -18.75
N TYR A 214 -4.83 1.76 -17.88
CA TYR A 214 -4.88 1.29 -16.50
C TYR A 214 -6.08 1.89 -15.74
N TYR A 215 -6.24 3.22 -15.77
CA TYR A 215 -7.21 3.91 -14.94
C TYR A 215 -8.67 3.67 -15.38
N LEU A 216 -8.89 3.43 -16.67
CA LEU A 216 -10.19 3.06 -17.24
C LEU A 216 -10.52 1.58 -17.12
N ASN A 217 -9.60 0.74 -16.61
CA ASN A 217 -9.88 -0.67 -16.39
C ASN A 217 -11.06 -0.83 -15.40
N PRO A 218 -12.11 -1.62 -15.73
CA PRO A 218 -13.27 -1.78 -14.86
C PRO A 218 -12.94 -2.25 -13.43
N LEU A 219 -11.91 -3.09 -13.26
CA LEU A 219 -11.45 -3.53 -11.94
C LEU A 219 -10.83 -2.38 -11.16
N VAL A 220 -10.06 -1.52 -11.82
CA VAL A 220 -9.46 -0.32 -11.22
C VAL A 220 -10.56 0.69 -10.87
N ALA A 221 -11.55 0.88 -11.74
CA ALA A 221 -12.73 1.71 -11.46
C ALA A 221 -13.50 1.21 -10.23
N HIS A 222 -13.77 -0.10 -10.13
CA HIS A 222 -14.41 -0.69 -8.95
C HIS A 222 -13.58 -0.52 -7.67
N ASN A 223 -12.26 -0.69 -7.76
CA ASN A 223 -11.39 -0.51 -6.60
C ASN A 223 -11.29 0.97 -6.17
N ASN A 224 -11.26 1.91 -7.11
CA ASN A 224 -11.16 3.35 -6.81
C ASN A 224 -12.33 3.88 -5.99
N THR A 225 -13.49 3.21 -6.02
CA THR A 225 -14.70 3.66 -5.34
C THR A 225 -14.95 2.99 -4.00
N ASN A 226 -14.10 2.03 -3.59
CA ASN A 226 -14.25 1.23 -2.37
C ASN A 226 -12.94 1.17 -1.58
N ALA A 227 -13.00 0.81 -0.30
CA ALA A 227 -11.82 0.77 0.58
C ALA A 227 -11.09 -0.59 0.53
N TYR A 228 -10.76 -1.05 -0.68
CA TYR A 228 -9.88 -2.20 -0.87
C TYR A 228 -8.40 -1.80 -0.74
N ILE A 229 -7.48 -2.76 -0.74
CA ILE A 229 -6.03 -2.48 -0.66
C ILE A 229 -5.28 -2.70 -1.97
N GLY A 230 -5.94 -3.24 -3.00
CA GLY A 230 -5.28 -3.62 -4.25
C GLY A 230 -4.53 -2.46 -4.92
N LEU A 231 -5.10 -1.25 -4.93
CA LEU A 231 -4.45 -0.07 -5.52
C LEU A 231 -3.27 0.39 -4.69
N GLY A 232 -3.40 0.42 -3.36
CA GLY A 232 -2.30 0.72 -2.46
C GLY A 232 -1.15 -0.28 -2.60
N MET A 233 -1.46 -1.58 -2.67
CA MET A 233 -0.45 -2.61 -2.92
C MET A 233 0.26 -2.37 -4.25
N THR A 234 -0.49 -2.13 -5.32
CA THR A 234 0.07 -1.84 -6.65
C THR A 234 0.97 -0.61 -6.63
N PHE A 235 0.56 0.45 -5.92
CA PHE A 235 1.33 1.68 -5.76
C PHE A 235 2.70 1.42 -5.12
N PHE A 236 2.72 0.77 -3.95
CA PHE A 236 3.98 0.48 -3.25
C PHE A 236 4.83 -0.55 -3.99
N PHE A 237 4.22 -1.52 -4.67
CA PHE A 237 4.96 -2.44 -5.53
C PHE A 237 5.66 -1.70 -6.67
N LEU A 238 4.97 -0.79 -7.37
CA LEU A 238 5.54 -0.02 -8.48
C LEU A 238 6.62 0.97 -8.00
N LEU A 239 6.48 1.57 -6.82
CA LEU A 239 7.54 2.37 -6.21
C LEU A 239 8.79 1.52 -5.93
N GLY A 240 8.61 0.36 -5.30
CA GLY A 240 9.69 -0.59 -5.05
C GLY A 240 10.36 -1.05 -6.34
N PHE A 241 9.57 -1.39 -7.35
CA PHE A 241 10.05 -1.76 -8.68
C PHE A 241 10.82 -0.63 -9.37
N SER A 242 10.28 0.60 -9.36
CA SER A 242 10.96 1.78 -9.93
C SER A 242 12.31 2.05 -9.24
N ALA A 243 12.37 1.94 -7.91
CA ALA A 243 13.60 2.06 -7.15
C ALA A 243 14.60 0.92 -7.48
N LEU A 244 14.13 -0.32 -7.65
CA LEU A 244 14.97 -1.45 -8.08
C LEU A 244 15.50 -1.27 -9.50
N LEU A 245 14.71 -0.77 -10.45
CA LEU A 245 15.19 -0.48 -11.80
C LEU A 245 16.32 0.56 -11.80
N LYS A 246 16.19 1.59 -10.96
CA LYS A 246 17.27 2.58 -10.81
C LYS A 246 18.48 2.01 -10.10
N TRP A 247 18.29 1.16 -9.08
CA TRP A 247 19.39 0.41 -8.48
C TRP A 247 20.04 -0.54 -9.48
N TYR A 248 19.28 -1.12 -10.41
CA TYR A 248 19.87 -1.94 -11.47
C TYR A 248 20.77 -1.09 -12.37
N ALA A 249 20.33 0.10 -12.76
CA ALA A 249 21.07 0.99 -13.66
C ALA A 249 22.29 1.67 -13.01
N THR A 250 22.16 2.16 -11.77
CA THR A 250 23.18 2.97 -11.06
C THR A 250 23.92 2.16 -9.98
N GLY A 251 23.19 1.19 -9.42
CA GLY A 251 23.28 0.59 -8.10
C GLY A 251 23.95 1.37 -7.00
N GLU A 252 23.41 2.54 -6.80
CA GLU A 252 23.50 3.19 -5.51
C GLU A 252 22.75 2.36 -4.47
N SER A 253 23.45 1.89 -3.44
CA SER A 253 22.89 1.00 -2.42
C SER A 253 21.67 1.58 -1.68
N ARG A 254 21.56 2.91 -1.59
CA ARG A 254 20.40 3.61 -1.01
C ARG A 254 19.09 3.31 -1.74
N LEU A 255 19.15 3.05 -3.05
CA LEU A 255 17.97 2.70 -3.85
C LEU A 255 17.49 1.27 -3.56
N LEU A 256 18.41 0.37 -3.23
CA LEU A 256 18.07 -0.98 -2.75
C LEU A 256 17.34 -0.90 -1.41
N ILE A 257 17.82 -0.05 -0.50
CA ILE A 257 17.16 0.21 0.78
C ILE A 257 15.77 0.81 0.55
N LEU A 258 15.66 1.84 -0.30
CA LEU A 258 14.38 2.46 -0.64
C LEU A 258 13.38 1.45 -1.23
N ALA A 259 13.83 0.61 -2.16
CA ALA A 259 13.02 -0.47 -2.70
C ALA A 259 12.54 -1.43 -1.61
N SER A 260 13.44 -1.84 -0.71
CA SER A 260 13.13 -2.77 0.37
C SER A 260 12.07 -2.24 1.34
N VAL A 261 12.04 -0.92 1.57
CA VAL A 261 11.02 -0.26 2.38
C VAL A 261 9.64 -0.40 1.72
N PHE A 262 9.53 -0.10 0.43
CA PHE A 262 8.27 -0.21 -0.29
C PHE A 262 7.80 -1.65 -0.50
N ILE A 263 8.71 -2.57 -0.83
CA ILE A 263 8.39 -3.99 -0.98
C ILE A 263 8.04 -4.61 0.38
N GLY A 264 8.76 -4.26 1.45
CA GLY A 264 8.42 -4.66 2.82
C GLY A 264 7.03 -4.15 3.22
N PHE A 265 6.71 -2.90 2.88
CA PHE A 265 5.37 -2.36 3.12
C PHE A 265 4.27 -3.15 2.40
N ASN A 266 4.50 -3.50 1.13
CA ASN A 266 3.60 -4.31 0.33
C ASN A 266 3.41 -5.73 0.92
N ILE A 267 4.50 -6.39 1.33
CA ILE A 267 4.48 -7.70 2.02
C ILE A 267 3.65 -7.66 3.30
N GLY A 268 3.78 -6.57 4.07
CA GLY A 268 3.01 -6.37 5.30
C GLY A 268 1.58 -5.86 5.07
N SER A 269 1.10 -5.78 3.82
CA SER A 269 -0.27 -5.37 3.49
C SER A 269 -1.18 -6.54 3.12
N GLN A 270 -0.63 -7.63 2.59
CA GLN A 270 -1.36 -8.87 2.30
C GLN A 270 -0.33 -9.98 1.97
N TYR A 271 -0.70 -11.24 2.16
CA TYR A 271 0.16 -12.37 1.76
C TYR A 271 0.53 -12.39 0.28
N LEU A 272 -0.31 -11.81 -0.60
CA LEU A 272 0.01 -11.63 -2.02
C LEU A 272 1.30 -10.81 -2.24
N GLY A 273 1.64 -9.92 -1.30
CA GLY A 273 2.86 -9.13 -1.40
C GLY A 273 4.13 -9.95 -1.36
N LEU A 274 4.12 -11.13 -0.71
CA LEU A 274 5.24 -12.08 -0.78
C LEU A 274 5.43 -12.62 -2.19
N VAL A 275 4.33 -12.96 -2.87
CA VAL A 275 4.36 -13.45 -4.26
C VAL A 275 4.91 -12.37 -5.19
N LEU A 276 4.44 -11.13 -5.04
CA LEU A 276 4.94 -10.00 -5.82
C LEU A 276 6.43 -9.74 -5.55
N ALA A 277 6.88 -9.81 -4.30
CA ALA A 277 8.29 -9.69 -3.96
C ALA A 277 9.14 -10.81 -4.60
N MET A 278 8.64 -12.06 -4.61
CA MET A 278 9.29 -13.18 -5.28
C MET A 278 9.42 -12.96 -6.79
N ALA A 279 8.45 -12.33 -7.44
CA ALA A 279 8.53 -12.00 -8.87
C ALA A 279 9.66 -11.00 -9.20
N LEU A 280 10.10 -10.19 -8.23
CA LEU A 280 11.23 -9.28 -8.38
C LEU A 280 12.59 -9.95 -8.09
N SER A 281 12.59 -11.16 -7.52
CA SER A 281 13.82 -11.86 -7.15
C SER A 281 14.79 -12.10 -8.33
N PRO A 282 14.37 -12.33 -9.59
CA PRO A 282 15.31 -12.47 -10.71
C PRO A 282 16.17 -11.23 -10.93
N LEU A 283 15.60 -10.01 -10.81
CA LEU A 283 16.34 -8.75 -10.96
C LEU A 283 17.45 -8.59 -9.91
N ILE A 284 17.21 -9.15 -8.73
CA ILE A 284 18.15 -9.17 -7.61
C ILE A 284 19.22 -10.24 -7.87
N LEU A 285 18.81 -11.46 -8.22
CA LEU A 285 19.69 -12.62 -8.44
C LEU A 285 20.65 -12.46 -9.63
N ILE A 286 20.23 -11.80 -10.70
CA ILE A 286 21.11 -11.52 -11.85
C ILE A 286 22.32 -10.67 -11.43
N ASN A 287 22.17 -9.84 -10.40
CA ASN A 287 23.22 -8.98 -9.86
C ASN A 287 23.81 -9.49 -8.55
N ILE A 288 23.82 -10.81 -8.31
CA ILE A 288 24.25 -11.37 -7.02
C ILE A 288 25.68 -10.98 -6.63
N LYS A 289 26.60 -10.81 -7.60
CA LYS A 289 27.96 -10.32 -7.33
C LYS A 289 27.97 -8.92 -6.70
N ARG A 290 27.04 -8.06 -7.11
CA ARG A 290 26.88 -6.71 -6.54
C ARG A 290 26.31 -6.78 -5.14
N ILE A 291 25.35 -7.67 -4.89
CA ILE A 291 24.80 -7.93 -3.56
C ILE A 291 25.91 -8.36 -2.60
N TYR A 292 26.79 -9.27 -3.02
CA TYR A 292 27.95 -9.66 -2.22
C TYR A 292 28.91 -8.49 -1.94
N LYS A 293 29.17 -7.65 -2.95
CA LYS A 293 30.01 -6.45 -2.78
C LYS A 293 29.37 -5.42 -1.83
N GLU A 294 28.06 -5.31 -1.84
CA GLU A 294 27.26 -4.36 -1.07
C GLU A 294 26.54 -5.01 0.12
N TRP A 295 27.14 -6.05 0.72
CA TRP A 295 26.48 -6.91 1.72
C TRP A 295 25.82 -6.15 2.87
N ARG A 296 26.41 -5.04 3.35
CA ARG A 296 25.83 -4.20 4.41
C ARG A 296 24.48 -3.63 3.99
N ALA A 297 24.40 -3.10 2.77
CA ALA A 297 23.15 -2.56 2.25
C ALA A 297 22.12 -3.66 1.98
N SER A 298 22.56 -4.84 1.55
CA SER A 298 21.69 -6.00 1.40
C SER A 298 21.13 -6.48 2.75
N CYS A 299 21.96 -6.54 3.80
CA CYS A 299 21.52 -6.83 5.16
C CYS A 299 20.53 -5.78 5.67
N LEU A 300 20.80 -4.49 5.43
CA LEU A 300 19.87 -3.42 5.77
C LEU A 300 18.55 -3.55 5.01
N ALA A 301 18.59 -3.87 3.71
CA ALA A 301 17.39 -4.08 2.91
C ALA A 301 16.54 -5.23 3.43
N VAL A 302 17.16 -6.38 3.76
CA VAL A 302 16.47 -7.49 4.42
C VAL A 302 15.91 -7.06 5.78
N GLY A 303 16.68 -6.30 6.56
CA GLY A 303 16.25 -5.74 7.83
C GLY A 303 14.98 -4.87 7.70
N PHE A 304 14.90 -4.00 6.70
CA PHE A 304 13.71 -3.19 6.44
C PHE A 304 12.50 -4.01 5.99
N ILE A 305 12.72 -5.04 5.15
CA ILE A 305 11.63 -5.97 4.76
C ILE A 305 11.07 -6.68 6.00
N LEU A 306 11.96 -7.19 6.87
CA LEU A 306 11.54 -7.89 8.09
C LEU A 306 10.87 -6.93 9.09
N LEU A 307 11.39 -5.72 9.25
CA LEU A 307 10.85 -4.73 10.19
C LEU A 307 9.46 -4.25 9.77
N ILE A 308 9.29 -3.92 8.49
CA ILE A 308 8.05 -3.30 7.97
C ILE A 308 7.04 -4.35 7.52
N GLY A 309 7.51 -5.38 6.81
CA GLY A 309 6.66 -6.47 6.32
C GLY A 309 6.44 -7.55 7.36
N GLY A 310 7.50 -7.94 8.08
CA GLY A 310 7.50 -9.06 9.02
C GLY A 310 6.77 -8.82 10.35
N SER A 311 6.47 -7.56 10.70
CA SER A 311 5.81 -7.21 11.97
C SER A 311 4.46 -7.93 12.18
N TRP A 312 3.64 -8.03 11.13
CA TRP A 312 2.36 -8.74 11.17
C TRP A 312 2.53 -10.25 11.29
N TYR A 313 3.51 -10.83 10.59
CA TYR A 313 3.83 -12.25 10.68
C TYR A 313 4.34 -12.63 12.07
N LEU A 314 5.14 -11.74 12.68
CA LEU A 314 5.59 -11.90 14.06
C LEU A 314 4.41 -11.82 15.05
N LYS A 315 3.51 -10.84 14.90
CA LYS A 315 2.27 -10.77 15.68
C LYS A 315 1.48 -12.09 15.56
N ASN A 316 1.28 -12.58 14.34
CA ASN A 316 0.54 -13.82 14.09
C ASN A 316 1.22 -15.03 14.72
N TRP A 317 2.55 -15.11 14.65
CA TRP A 317 3.30 -16.18 15.28
C TRP A 317 3.16 -16.16 16.82
N ILE A 318 3.29 -14.98 17.44
CA ILE A 318 3.14 -14.82 18.89
C ILE A 318 1.72 -15.21 19.35
N VAL A 319 0.69 -14.80 18.60
CA VAL A 319 -0.70 -14.99 18.99
C VAL A 319 -1.23 -16.39 18.70
N SER A 320 -0.86 -16.98 17.56
CA SER A 320 -1.48 -18.22 17.06
C SER A 320 -0.52 -19.40 16.88
N GLY A 321 0.79 -19.16 17.00
CA GLY A 321 1.84 -20.13 16.64
C GLY A 321 2.09 -20.22 15.12
N ASN A 322 1.26 -19.59 14.29
CA ASN A 322 1.35 -19.64 12.83
C ASN A 322 1.49 -18.23 12.21
N PRO A 323 2.62 -17.90 11.54
CA PRO A 323 2.82 -16.59 10.93
C PRO A 323 1.93 -16.30 9.71
N PHE A 324 1.38 -17.33 9.06
CA PHE A 324 0.64 -17.21 7.79
C PHE A 324 -0.87 -17.47 7.91
N ILE A 325 -1.40 -17.54 9.13
CA ILE A 325 -2.82 -17.76 9.39
C ILE A 325 -3.72 -16.80 8.57
N PRO A 326 -4.80 -17.25 7.91
CA PRO A 326 -5.46 -18.58 7.98
C PRO A 326 -4.77 -19.73 7.23
N LEU A 327 -3.73 -19.48 6.43
CA LEU A 327 -3.05 -20.54 5.66
C LEU A 327 -2.32 -21.50 6.60
N PHE A 328 -2.14 -22.74 6.15
CA PHE A 328 -1.41 -23.78 6.88
C PHE A 328 -1.98 -24.01 8.29
N SER A 329 -3.29 -24.29 8.37
CA SER A 329 -4.01 -24.45 9.64
C SER A 329 -3.36 -25.43 10.61
N ASP A 330 -2.60 -26.41 10.10
CA ASP A 330 -1.92 -27.43 10.89
C ASP A 330 -0.75 -26.87 11.73
N TRP A 331 -0.22 -25.72 11.34
CA TRP A 331 0.85 -25.04 12.10
C TRP A 331 0.31 -24.29 13.32
N THR A 332 -1.00 -24.05 13.37
CA THR A 332 -1.64 -23.31 14.44
C THR A 332 -1.66 -24.14 15.72
N THR A 333 -1.08 -23.61 16.79
CA THR A 333 -1.02 -24.29 18.10
C THR A 333 -2.22 -23.99 18.99
N VAL A 334 -3.04 -23.00 18.61
CA VAL A 334 -4.21 -22.55 19.37
C VAL A 334 -5.47 -23.28 18.91
N GLN A 335 -6.04 -24.10 19.80
CA GLN A 335 -7.16 -24.99 19.47
C GLN A 335 -8.44 -24.23 19.07
N SER A 336 -8.80 -23.15 19.75
CA SER A 336 -10.01 -22.36 19.41
C SER A 336 -9.92 -21.73 18.01
N ILE A 337 -8.74 -21.25 17.64
CA ILE A 337 -8.47 -20.72 16.29
C ILE A 337 -8.55 -21.86 15.27
N LYS A 338 -8.05 -23.04 15.60
CA LYS A 338 -8.12 -24.22 14.72
C LYS A 338 -9.57 -24.66 14.48
N GLU A 339 -10.39 -24.71 15.52
CA GLU A 339 -11.81 -25.04 15.44
C GLU A 339 -12.59 -24.04 14.58
N ILE A 340 -12.35 -22.73 14.74
CA ILE A 340 -12.98 -21.70 13.89
C ILE A 340 -12.52 -21.83 12.43
N ASN A 341 -11.23 -22.10 12.22
CA ASN A 341 -10.69 -22.31 10.87
C ASN A 341 -11.35 -23.53 10.22
N ASP A 342 -11.53 -24.63 10.96
CA ASP A 342 -12.21 -25.83 10.49
C ASP A 342 -13.71 -25.62 10.21
N ILE A 343 -14.42 -24.86 11.05
CA ILE A 343 -15.81 -24.45 10.77
C ILE A 343 -15.86 -23.63 9.49
N SER A 344 -14.96 -22.66 9.31
CA SER A 344 -14.95 -21.81 8.12
C SER A 344 -14.64 -22.57 6.81
N LYS A 345 -13.88 -23.67 6.89
CA LYS A 345 -13.68 -24.62 5.78
C LYS A 345 -14.99 -25.31 5.41
N VAL A 346 -15.72 -25.84 6.40
CA VAL A 346 -16.96 -26.63 6.19
C VAL A 346 -18.10 -25.76 5.65
N VAL A 347 -18.21 -24.52 6.13
CA VAL A 347 -19.28 -23.60 5.71
C VAL A 347 -18.97 -22.95 4.34
N GLY A 348 -17.82 -23.26 3.72
CA GLY A 348 -17.45 -22.71 2.42
C GLY A 348 -17.19 -21.20 2.43
N VAL A 349 -16.91 -20.63 3.61
CA VAL A 349 -16.89 -19.18 3.84
C VAL A 349 -15.58 -18.57 3.33
N ASN A 350 -14.50 -19.35 3.19
CA ASN A 350 -13.22 -18.82 2.73
C ASN A 350 -12.29 -19.89 2.10
N PRO A 351 -11.97 -19.83 0.80
CA PRO A 351 -11.05 -20.79 0.15
C PRO A 351 -9.60 -20.69 0.64
N MET A 352 -9.19 -19.64 1.38
CA MET A 352 -7.85 -19.60 2.00
C MET A 352 -7.76 -20.49 3.26
N THR A 353 -8.90 -20.83 3.87
CA THR A 353 -8.92 -21.68 5.07
C THR A 353 -8.75 -23.15 4.71
N SER A 354 -9.06 -23.55 3.47
CA SER A 354 -9.01 -24.94 2.98
C SER A 354 -7.61 -25.43 2.58
N ILE A 355 -6.55 -24.68 2.89
CA ILE A 355 -5.15 -25.04 2.58
C ILE A 355 -4.42 -25.46 3.87
N PRO A 356 -4.57 -26.72 4.32
CA PRO A 356 -4.00 -27.18 5.59
C PRO A 356 -2.48 -27.32 5.56
N THR A 357 -1.91 -27.60 4.38
CA THR A 357 -0.50 -27.98 4.22
C THR A 357 0.16 -27.33 3.00
N LEU A 358 1.49 -27.27 2.99
CA LEU A 358 2.26 -26.78 1.83
C LEU A 358 2.03 -27.64 0.58
N THR A 359 1.87 -28.95 0.74
CA THR A 359 1.55 -29.85 -0.38
C THR A 359 0.20 -29.50 -0.99
N SER A 360 -0.84 -29.27 -0.17
CA SER A 360 -2.15 -28.84 -0.65
C SER A 360 -2.10 -27.49 -1.39
N PHE A 361 -1.25 -26.56 -0.93
CA PHE A 361 -1.03 -25.28 -1.61
C PHE A 361 -0.36 -25.48 -2.99
N LEU A 362 0.65 -26.34 -3.07
CA LEU A 362 1.35 -26.60 -4.32
C LEU A 362 0.49 -27.38 -5.32
N THR A 363 -0.37 -28.29 -4.86
CA THR A 363 -1.28 -29.03 -5.75
C THR A 363 -2.57 -28.27 -6.08
N LEU A 364 -2.78 -27.10 -5.47
CA LEU A 364 -4.01 -26.31 -5.58
C LEU A 364 -4.47 -26.06 -7.03
N PRO A 365 -3.57 -25.71 -7.99
CA PRO A 365 -3.98 -25.51 -9.38
C PRO A 365 -4.61 -26.75 -10.03
N TRP A 366 -4.13 -27.95 -9.66
CA TRP A 366 -4.63 -29.23 -10.17
C TRP A 366 -5.90 -29.68 -9.46
N THR A 367 -6.03 -29.40 -8.17
CA THR A 367 -7.22 -29.79 -7.40
C THR A 367 -8.42 -28.91 -7.69
N ILE A 368 -8.23 -27.62 -8.00
CA ILE A 368 -9.34 -26.70 -8.33
C ILE A 368 -9.84 -26.91 -9.77
N THR A 369 -8.96 -27.33 -10.70
CA THR A 369 -9.36 -27.55 -12.11
C THR A 369 -10.00 -28.90 -12.37
N MET A 370 -9.82 -29.87 -11.47
CA MET A 370 -10.34 -31.24 -11.58
C MET A 370 -11.62 -31.49 -10.74
N GLN A 371 -12.15 -30.47 -10.06
CA GLN A 371 -13.47 -30.46 -9.44
C GLN A 371 -14.49 -29.85 -10.39
#